data_AF-A0A074XQ05-F1
#
_entry.id   AF-A0A074XQ05-F1
#
_cell.length_a   1.000
_cell.length_b   1.000
_cell.length_c   1.000
_cell.angle_alpha   90.00
_cell.angle_beta   90.00
_cell.angle_gamma   90.00
#
_symmetry.space_group_name_H-M   'P 1'
#
loop_
_entity.id
_entity.type
_entity.pdbx_description
1 polymer ?
#
loop_
_entity_poly.entity_id
_entity_poly.type
_entity_poly.pdbx_seq_one_letter_code
_entity_poly.pdbx_strand_id
1 'polypeptide(L)'
;MSPVKSYELVTTNLKRTKAELRDSNGTAAYEVDLSFTTIDMRSVKPGRHGIILQTPSSSTSSQQILGTCDFAFSSLSTPIHLGFGDTVSSPDSVVWEDIHIREIAKQSGFELGIDLGGGIGRKVFDWKRTSEIESKSTLSKKMDFLHLKMVERDSQVVVARFAHNFMFGSKRGSFDFEEFEGGSDWDRVVLLSGLAVLEYMRKSQGWSW
;
A
#
# COMPACT_ATOMS: atom_id res chain seq x y z
N MET A 1 -7.84 -2.01 19.69
CA MET A 1 -9.21 -1.64 19.24
C MET A 1 -9.54 -2.56 18.08
N SER A 2 -10.79 -2.99 17.94
CA SER A 2 -11.16 -3.85 16.81
C SER A 2 -11.21 -3.01 15.53
N PRO A 3 -10.64 -3.49 14.41
CA PRO A 3 -10.67 -2.74 13.17
C PRO A 3 -12.10 -2.58 12.65
N VAL A 4 -12.40 -1.41 12.10
CA VAL A 4 -13.71 -1.12 11.47
C VAL A 4 -13.83 -1.86 10.15
N LYS A 5 -12.70 -2.06 9.46
CA LYS A 5 -12.62 -2.72 8.17
C LYS A 5 -11.29 -3.44 8.01
N SER A 6 -11.28 -4.59 7.35
CA SER A 6 -10.05 -5.32 7.07
C SER A 6 -10.03 -5.89 5.66
N TYR A 7 -8.83 -5.97 5.09
CA TYR A 7 -8.56 -6.61 3.81
C TYR A 7 -7.41 -7.59 3.90
N GLU A 8 -7.61 -8.83 3.47
CA GLU A 8 -6.56 -9.83 3.39
C GLU A 8 -5.83 -9.73 2.05
N LEU A 9 -4.50 -9.59 2.09
CA LEU A 9 -3.64 -9.62 0.90
C LEU A 9 -3.26 -11.06 0.56
N VAL A 10 -3.72 -11.56 -0.59
CA VAL A 10 -3.49 -12.94 -1.04
C VAL A 10 -2.89 -12.96 -2.43
N THR A 11 -1.68 -13.51 -2.62
CA THR A 11 -1.09 -13.68 -3.95
C THR A 11 -1.81 -14.79 -4.72
N THR A 12 -2.21 -14.53 -5.97
CA THR A 12 -3.05 -15.43 -6.77
C THR A 12 -2.27 -16.28 -7.78
N ASN A 13 -1.00 -15.96 -8.01
CA ASN A 13 -0.15 -16.70 -8.95
C ASN A 13 1.18 -17.16 -8.32
N LEU A 14 1.76 -18.21 -8.89
CA LEU A 14 3.04 -18.78 -8.42
C LEU A 14 4.18 -17.77 -8.48
N LYS A 15 4.19 -16.89 -9.49
CA LYS A 15 5.19 -15.83 -9.63
C LYS A 15 5.01 -14.72 -8.60
N ARG A 16 3.89 -14.67 -7.86
CA ARG A 16 3.58 -13.64 -6.86
C ARG A 16 3.61 -12.22 -7.42
N THR A 17 3.25 -12.08 -8.70
CA THR A 17 3.05 -10.80 -9.42
C THR A 17 1.60 -10.34 -9.39
N LYS A 18 0.67 -11.18 -8.93
CA LYS A 18 -0.75 -10.85 -8.84
C LYS A 18 -1.23 -11.16 -7.44
N ALA A 19 -2.06 -10.29 -6.90
CA ALA A 19 -2.69 -10.47 -5.61
C ALA A 19 -4.12 -9.93 -5.61
N GLU A 20 -4.89 -10.40 -4.65
CA GLU A 20 -6.22 -9.91 -4.34
C GLU A 20 -6.21 -9.31 -2.93
N LEU A 21 -6.95 -8.23 -2.75
CA LEU A 21 -7.32 -7.71 -1.45
C LEU A 21 -8.75 -8.15 -1.17
N ARG A 22 -8.89 -9.16 -0.31
CA ARG A 22 -10.17 -9.79 0.00
C ARG A 22 -10.81 -9.17 1.23
N ASP A 23 -12.10 -8.91 1.17
CA ASP A 23 -12.86 -8.43 2.31
C ASP A 23 -13.01 -9.50 3.40
N SER A 24 -13.72 -9.17 4.50
CA SER A 24 -14.02 -10.11 5.59
C SER A 24 -14.83 -11.34 5.16
N ASN A 25 -15.53 -11.26 4.01
CA ASN A 25 -16.30 -12.37 3.45
C ASN A 25 -15.43 -13.27 2.54
N GLY A 26 -14.17 -12.92 2.33
CA GLY A 26 -13.25 -13.62 1.43
C GLY A 26 -13.43 -13.25 -0.05
N THR A 27 -14.24 -12.25 -0.36
CA THR A 27 -14.49 -11.77 -1.72
C THR A 27 -13.42 -10.78 -2.12
N ALA A 28 -12.85 -10.91 -3.32
CA ALA A 28 -11.89 -9.93 -3.83
C ALA A 28 -12.58 -8.57 -4.00
N ALA A 29 -12.21 -7.60 -3.18
CA ALA A 29 -12.66 -6.22 -3.30
C ALA A 29 -11.79 -5.43 -4.28
N TYR A 30 -10.50 -5.80 -4.36
CA TYR A 30 -9.55 -5.24 -5.31
C TYR A 30 -8.60 -6.30 -5.84
N GLU A 31 -8.13 -6.09 -7.06
CA GLU A 31 -7.01 -6.82 -7.64
C GLU A 31 -5.78 -5.92 -7.65
N VAL A 32 -4.62 -6.55 -7.48
CA VAL A 32 -3.32 -5.88 -7.43
C VAL A 32 -2.37 -6.59 -8.37
N ASP A 33 -1.88 -5.87 -9.37
CA ASP A 33 -0.75 -6.30 -10.17
C ASP A 33 0.54 -5.72 -9.58
N LEU A 34 1.43 -6.61 -9.14
CA LEU A 34 2.75 -6.32 -8.60
C LEU A 34 3.79 -6.60 -9.68
N SER A 35 4.43 -5.53 -10.16
CA SER A 35 5.53 -5.68 -11.10
C SER A 35 6.86 -5.81 -10.35
N PHE A 36 7.56 -6.93 -10.60
CA PHE A 36 8.95 -7.11 -10.18
C PHE A 36 9.92 -6.23 -10.96
N THR A 37 9.46 -5.61 -12.04
CA THR A 37 10.36 -4.80 -12.84
C THR A 37 10.51 -3.49 -12.12
N THR A 38 11.61 -3.34 -11.38
CA THR A 38 12.29 -2.05 -11.32
C THR A 38 12.19 -1.47 -12.72
N ILE A 39 11.51 -0.34 -12.85
CA ILE A 39 11.58 0.40 -14.10
C ILE A 39 13.08 0.63 -14.26
N ASP A 40 13.67 -0.02 -15.25
CA ASP A 40 15.03 0.24 -15.67
C ASP A 40 15.11 1.77 -15.77
N MET A 41 16.01 2.41 -15.01
CA MET A 41 15.96 3.87 -14.70
C MET A 41 15.90 4.78 -15.94
N ARG A 42 16.03 4.21 -17.13
CA ARG A 42 16.05 4.88 -18.44
C ARG A 42 14.84 4.56 -19.33
N SER A 43 13.91 3.72 -18.89
CA SER A 43 12.74 3.29 -19.67
C SER A 43 11.44 3.69 -18.96
N VAL A 44 11.14 4.99 -18.95
CA VAL A 44 9.77 5.48 -18.72
C VAL A 44 8.93 5.09 -19.95
N LYS A 45 8.50 3.83 -19.99
CA LYS A 45 7.48 3.39 -20.96
C LYS A 45 6.13 3.67 -20.34
N PRO A 46 5.22 4.37 -21.04
CA PRO A 46 3.84 4.53 -20.59
C PRO A 46 3.22 3.17 -20.24
N GLY A 47 2.57 3.08 -19.07
CA GLY A 47 1.83 1.88 -18.64
C GLY A 47 2.63 0.82 -17.88
N ARG A 48 3.92 1.03 -17.56
CA ARG A 48 4.70 0.08 -16.75
C ARG A 48 4.84 0.54 -15.31
N HIS A 49 3.75 0.45 -14.56
CA HIS A 49 3.74 0.81 -13.14
C HIS A 49 4.28 -0.32 -12.25
N GLY A 50 4.89 0.06 -11.13
CA GLY A 50 5.41 -0.88 -10.13
C GLY A 50 4.30 -1.64 -9.40
N ILE A 51 3.19 -0.96 -9.10
CA ILE A 51 1.95 -1.52 -8.58
C ILE A 51 0.79 -0.92 -9.36
N ILE A 52 -0.22 -1.75 -9.66
CA ILE A 52 -1.51 -1.31 -10.20
C ILE A 52 -2.60 -1.86 -9.28
N LEU A 53 -3.40 -0.98 -8.71
CA LEU A 53 -4.61 -1.31 -7.95
C LEU A 53 -5.82 -1.13 -8.85
N GLN A 54 -6.65 -2.16 -8.98
CA GLN A 54 -7.78 -2.17 -9.90
C GLN A 54 -9.01 -2.84 -9.31
N THR A 55 -10.17 -2.58 -9.92
CA THR A 55 -11.40 -3.31 -9.59
C THR A 55 -11.27 -4.78 -10.00
N PRO A 56 -11.91 -5.70 -9.27
CA PRO A 56 -11.93 -7.11 -9.65
C PRO A 56 -12.46 -7.32 -11.06
N SER A 57 -11.88 -8.28 -11.78
CA SER A 57 -12.40 -8.72 -13.07
C SER A 57 -13.72 -9.46 -12.85
N SER A 58 -14.83 -8.80 -13.17
CA SER A 58 -16.12 -9.47 -13.27
C SER A 58 -16.39 -9.84 -14.74
N SER A 59 -17.19 -10.88 -14.97
CA SER A 59 -17.54 -11.34 -16.33
C SER A 59 -18.27 -10.29 -17.18
N THR A 60 -18.69 -9.17 -16.59
CA THR A 60 -19.53 -8.14 -17.23
C THR A 60 -18.93 -6.74 -17.22
N SER A 61 -17.85 -6.47 -16.47
CA SER A 61 -17.23 -5.13 -16.39
C SER A 61 -15.73 -5.18 -16.67
N SER A 62 -15.25 -4.29 -17.53
CA SER A 62 -13.81 -4.07 -17.72
C SER A 62 -13.15 -3.64 -16.41
N GLN A 63 -11.93 -4.12 -16.16
CA GLN A 63 -11.14 -3.69 -15.00
C GLN A 63 -10.84 -2.20 -15.10
N GLN A 64 -11.19 -1.46 -14.06
CA GLN A 64 -10.86 -0.04 -13.94
C GLN A 64 -9.64 0.12 -13.03
N ILE A 65 -8.63 0.85 -13.52
CA ILE A 65 -7.47 1.22 -12.71
C ILE A 65 -7.90 2.28 -11.70
N LEU A 66 -7.65 2.00 -10.42
CA LEU A 66 -8.00 2.88 -9.31
C LEU A 66 -6.80 3.69 -8.84
N GLY A 67 -5.61 3.14 -9.01
CA GLY A 67 -4.38 3.85 -8.77
C GLY A 67 -3.15 3.03 -9.09
N THR A 68 -2.01 3.71 -9.16
CA THR A 68 -0.74 3.14 -9.57
C THR A 68 0.38 3.62 -8.67
N CYS A 69 1.47 2.88 -8.64
CA CYS A 69 2.67 3.27 -7.90
C CYS A 69 3.91 3.06 -8.75
N ASP A 70 4.76 4.08 -8.81
CA ASP A 70 6.01 4.07 -9.52
C ASP A 70 7.19 4.22 -8.56
N PHE A 71 8.14 3.29 -8.69
CA PHE A 71 9.38 3.32 -7.91
C PHE A 71 10.53 3.85 -8.75
N ALA A 72 10.97 5.06 -8.47
CA ALA A 72 12.21 5.59 -9.01
C ALA A 72 13.37 5.20 -8.08
N PHE A 73 13.94 4.00 -8.22
CA PHE A 73 15.08 3.54 -7.39
C PHE A 73 16.42 4.17 -7.82
N SER A 74 16.46 5.50 -7.98
CA SER A 74 17.70 6.22 -8.31
C SER A 74 18.63 6.40 -7.11
N SER A 75 18.04 6.50 -5.93
CA SER A 75 18.66 6.67 -4.61
C SER A 75 17.65 6.24 -3.54
N LEU A 76 18.13 5.87 -2.35
CA LEU A 76 17.28 5.59 -1.18
C LEU A 76 16.50 6.81 -0.67
N SER A 77 16.81 8.00 -1.18
CA SER A 77 16.10 9.27 -0.90
C SER A 77 15.06 9.62 -1.96
N THR A 78 14.92 8.83 -3.03
CA THR A 78 13.96 9.13 -4.09
C THR A 78 12.55 8.85 -3.58
N PRO A 79 11.60 9.78 -3.75
CA PRO A 79 10.22 9.54 -3.36
C PRO A 79 9.61 8.37 -4.16
N ILE A 80 8.61 7.75 -3.56
CA ILE A 80 7.74 6.79 -4.25
C ILE A 80 6.55 7.57 -4.78
N HIS A 81 6.30 7.50 -6.09
CA HIS A 81 5.20 8.24 -6.72
C HIS A 81 3.92 7.39 -6.71
N LEU A 82 2.82 7.98 -6.28
CA LEU A 82 1.49 7.38 -6.29
C LEU A 82 0.59 8.16 -7.25
N GLY A 83 -0.08 7.46 -8.16
CA GLY A 83 -1.14 8.02 -8.99
C GLY A 83 -2.49 7.54 -8.51
N PHE A 84 -3.41 8.45 -8.18
CA PHE A 84 -4.79 8.14 -7.84
C PHE A 84 -5.70 8.47 -9.03
N GLY A 85 -6.43 7.48 -9.54
CA GLY A 85 -7.20 7.56 -10.77
C GLY A 85 -6.70 6.61 -11.86
N ASP A 86 -7.40 6.59 -12.99
CA ASP A 86 -7.07 5.71 -14.11
C ASP A 86 -6.02 6.36 -15.03
N THR A 87 -4.78 5.87 -14.98
CA THR A 87 -3.65 6.36 -15.77
C THR A 87 -3.71 6.01 -17.25
N VAL A 88 -4.58 5.07 -17.64
CA VAL A 88 -4.70 4.60 -19.03
C VAL A 88 -5.89 5.25 -19.71
N SER A 89 -7.07 5.19 -19.09
CA SER A 89 -8.31 5.72 -19.66
C SER A 89 -8.41 7.24 -19.55
N SER A 90 -7.86 7.83 -18.48
CA SER A 90 -8.02 9.25 -18.16
C SER A 90 -6.78 9.86 -17.48
N PRO A 91 -5.62 9.87 -18.16
CA PRO A 91 -4.34 10.26 -17.57
C PRO A 91 -4.33 11.69 -16.99
N ASP A 92 -5.05 12.62 -17.62
CA ASP A 92 -5.10 14.03 -17.19
C ASP A 92 -5.89 14.25 -15.88
N SER A 93 -6.68 13.25 -15.46
CA SER A 93 -7.45 13.29 -14.21
C SER A 93 -6.73 12.66 -13.02
N VAL A 94 -5.54 12.09 -13.25
CA VAL A 94 -4.78 11.40 -12.21
C VAL A 94 -4.16 12.42 -11.27
N VAL A 95 -4.42 12.25 -9.97
CA VAL A 95 -3.78 13.02 -8.92
C VAL A 95 -2.51 12.31 -8.51
N TRP A 96 -1.37 12.97 -8.66
CA TRP A 96 -0.07 12.44 -8.28
C TRP A 96 0.36 12.96 -6.91
N GLU A 97 0.76 12.04 -6.04
CA GLU A 97 1.27 12.33 -4.70
C GLU A 97 2.53 11.51 -4.42
N ASP A 98 3.35 12.00 -3.48
CA ASP A 98 4.66 11.41 -3.18
C ASP A 98 4.74 10.87 -1.76
N ILE A 99 5.29 9.66 -1.63
CA ILE A 99 5.79 9.15 -0.35
C ILE A 99 7.27 9.49 -0.21
N HIS A 100 7.60 10.30 0.79
CA HIS A 100 8.96 10.67 1.13
C HIS A 100 9.52 9.75 2.22
N ILE A 101 10.72 9.21 1.97
CA ILE A 101 11.41 8.37 2.94
C ILE A 101 12.13 9.28 3.93
N ARG A 102 11.78 9.18 5.20
CA ARG A 102 12.36 9.97 6.30
C ARG A 102 13.07 9.07 7.29
N GLU A 103 14.22 9.50 7.77
CA GLU A 103 14.82 8.89 8.96
C GLU A 103 14.29 9.60 10.20
N ILE A 104 13.35 8.96 10.91
CA ILE A 104 12.84 9.48 12.18
C ILE A 104 13.49 8.66 13.29
N ALA A 105 14.39 9.28 14.06
CA ALA A 105 14.98 8.70 15.28
C ALA A 105 15.47 7.24 15.11
N LYS A 106 16.22 6.96 14.04
CA LYS A 106 16.80 5.64 13.65
C LYS A 106 15.81 4.62 13.05
N GLN A 107 14.57 5.00 12.77
CA GLN A 107 13.62 4.17 12.01
C GLN A 107 13.24 4.88 10.70
N SER A 108 13.26 4.14 9.60
CA SER A 108 12.74 4.64 8.31
C SER A 108 11.22 4.78 8.42
N GLY A 109 10.76 6.03 8.43
CA GLY A 109 9.36 6.40 8.26
C GLY A 109 9.10 6.80 6.81
N PHE A 110 7.86 6.65 6.39
CA PHE A 110 7.41 6.96 5.03
C PHE A 110 6.28 7.97 5.13
N GLU A 111 6.58 9.22 4.79
CA GLU A 111 5.64 10.33 4.86
C GLU A 111 4.81 10.38 3.58
N LEU A 112 3.49 10.39 3.71
CA LEU A 112 2.54 10.67 2.64
C LEU A 112 1.78 11.96 2.98
N GLY A 113 1.90 12.98 2.13
CA GLY A 113 0.99 14.13 2.16
C GLY A 113 -0.05 13.97 1.07
N ILE A 114 -1.35 14.00 1.42
CA ILE A 114 -2.43 13.78 0.46
C ILE A 114 -3.60 14.73 0.72
N ASP A 115 -4.22 15.22 -0.35
CA ASP A 115 -5.50 15.93 -0.26
C ASP A 115 -6.66 14.92 -0.25
N LEU A 116 -7.39 14.87 0.86
CA LEU A 116 -8.56 14.00 1.01
C LEU A 116 -9.84 14.64 0.46
N GLY A 117 -9.75 15.86 -0.08
CA GLY A 117 -10.84 16.59 -0.69
C GLY A 117 -11.87 17.11 0.32
N GLY A 118 -12.88 17.80 -0.23
CA GLY A 118 -13.99 18.34 0.55
C GLY A 118 -13.56 19.27 1.69
N GLY A 119 -14.22 19.15 2.85
CA GLY A 119 -13.92 19.92 4.06
C GLY A 119 -12.79 19.36 4.92
N ILE A 120 -12.20 18.21 4.54
CA ILE A 120 -11.10 17.55 5.29
C ILE A 120 -9.76 18.20 4.93
N GLY A 121 -9.56 18.42 3.62
CA GLY A 121 -8.36 19.04 3.07
C GLY A 121 -7.11 18.16 3.13
N ARG A 122 -5.95 18.81 3.00
CA ARG A 122 -4.64 18.15 2.97
C ARG A 122 -4.22 17.66 4.35
N LYS A 123 -3.85 16.38 4.43
CA LYS A 123 -3.35 15.72 5.64
C LYS A 123 -2.01 15.05 5.38
N VAL A 124 -1.27 14.83 6.46
CA VAL A 124 0.03 14.16 6.41
C VAL A 124 -0.03 12.91 7.27
N PHE A 125 0.41 11.81 6.68
CA PHE A 125 0.44 10.50 7.30
C PHE A 125 1.85 9.94 7.28
N ASP A 126 2.18 9.16 8.30
CA ASP A 126 3.43 8.43 8.37
C ASP A 126 3.16 6.93 8.44
N TRP A 127 3.64 6.19 7.44
CA TRP A 127 3.82 4.75 7.55
C TRP A 127 5.12 4.45 8.31
N LYS A 128 5.02 3.67 9.38
CA LYS A 128 6.15 3.27 10.22
C LYS A 128 6.08 1.79 10.56
N ARG A 129 7.23 1.17 10.80
CA ARG A 129 7.28 -0.19 11.34
C ARG A 129 6.64 -0.23 12.72
N THR A 130 5.98 -1.34 13.05
CA THR A 130 5.36 -1.53 14.37
C THR A 130 5.52 -2.96 14.86
N SER A 131 5.70 -3.14 16.17
CA SER A 131 5.57 -4.44 16.84
C SER A 131 4.21 -4.62 17.54
N GLU A 132 3.37 -3.58 17.52
CA GLU A 132 2.07 -3.51 18.18
C GLU A 132 0.97 -4.12 17.30
N ILE A 133 0.98 -5.45 17.17
CA ILE A 133 -0.08 -6.22 16.50
C ILE A 133 -0.78 -7.10 17.53
N GLU A 134 -2.05 -6.81 17.87
CA GLU A 134 -2.76 -7.46 18.99
C GLU A 134 -2.84 -9.00 18.83
N SER A 135 -2.94 -9.51 17.61
CA SER A 135 -3.19 -10.93 17.29
C SER A 135 -1.95 -11.83 17.20
N LYS A 136 -0.73 -11.30 17.40
CA LYS A 136 0.51 -12.07 17.22
C LYS A 136 1.28 -12.35 18.52
N SER A 137 1.89 -13.55 18.58
CA SER A 137 2.77 -13.94 19.69
C SER A 137 4.01 -13.06 19.76
N THR A 138 4.58 -12.91 20.96
CA THR A 138 5.80 -12.11 21.20
C THR A 138 6.99 -12.57 20.36
N LEU A 139 7.08 -13.87 20.05
CA LEU A 139 8.14 -14.42 19.20
C LEU A 139 7.95 -14.00 17.73
N SER A 140 6.72 -14.07 17.21
CA SER A 140 6.41 -13.63 15.84
C SER A 140 6.67 -12.13 15.67
N LYS A 141 6.30 -11.31 16.67
CA LYS A 141 6.55 -9.86 16.68
C LYS A 141 8.03 -9.48 16.64
N LYS A 142 8.91 -10.31 17.21
CA LYS A 142 10.37 -10.04 17.24
C LYS A 142 11.09 -10.45 15.95
N MET A 143 10.51 -11.35 15.16
CA MET A 143 11.12 -11.87 13.93
C MET A 143 10.52 -11.25 12.66
N ASP A 144 9.30 -10.72 12.74
CA ASP A 144 8.59 -10.15 11.61
C ASP A 144 8.68 -8.61 11.60
N PHE A 145 9.57 -8.08 10.76
CA PHE A 145 9.83 -6.63 10.65
C PHE A 145 9.00 -5.94 9.57
N LEU A 146 8.05 -6.64 8.94
CA LEU A 146 7.21 -6.11 7.85
C LEU A 146 5.83 -5.65 8.32
N HIS A 147 5.63 -5.61 9.63
CA HIS A 147 4.47 -4.97 10.23
C HIS A 147 4.54 -3.45 10.11
N LEU A 148 3.46 -2.84 9.62
CA LEU A 148 3.36 -1.40 9.43
C LEU A 148 2.16 -0.81 10.17
N LYS A 149 2.27 0.45 10.57
CA LYS A 149 1.14 1.29 10.98
C LYS A 149 1.18 2.62 10.25
N MET A 150 0.03 3.12 9.85
CA MET A 150 -0.18 4.45 9.32
C MET A 150 -0.68 5.36 10.45
N VAL A 151 -0.02 6.48 10.65
CA VAL A 151 -0.34 7.44 11.71
C VAL A 151 -0.63 8.79 11.08
N GLU A 152 -1.77 9.39 11.40
CA GLU A 152 -2.04 10.79 11.04
C GLU A 152 -1.17 11.70 11.91
N ARG A 153 -0.44 12.61 11.27
CA ARG A 153 0.67 13.29 11.94
C ARG A 153 0.21 14.32 12.96
N ASP A 154 -0.84 15.08 12.71
CA ASP A 154 -1.18 16.19 13.61
C ASP A 154 -1.80 15.66 14.92
N SER A 155 -2.65 14.65 14.81
CA SER A 155 -3.35 14.01 15.92
C SER A 155 -2.58 12.83 16.54
N GLN A 156 -1.57 12.30 15.86
CA GLN A 156 -0.84 11.08 16.23
C GLN A 156 -1.73 9.83 16.35
N VAL A 157 -2.93 9.85 15.75
CA VAL A 157 -3.85 8.72 15.74
C VAL A 157 -3.40 7.67 14.73
N VAL A 158 -3.43 6.40 15.13
CA VAL A 158 -3.21 5.28 14.20
C VAL A 158 -4.49 5.08 13.40
N VAL A 159 -4.39 5.21 12.09
CA VAL A 159 -5.54 5.16 11.16
C VAL A 159 -5.61 3.84 10.38
N ALA A 160 -4.48 3.14 10.26
CA ALA A 160 -4.42 1.82 9.64
C ALA A 160 -3.21 1.01 10.10
N ARG A 161 -3.26 -0.31 9.94
CA ARG A 161 -2.15 -1.23 10.16
C ARG A 161 -2.05 -2.24 9.03
N PHE A 162 -0.84 -2.72 8.78
CA PHE A 162 -0.59 -3.92 7.99
C PHE A 162 0.03 -4.99 8.89
N ALA A 163 -0.73 -6.05 9.13
CA ALA A 163 -0.29 -7.23 9.84
C ALA A 163 0.27 -8.25 8.84
N HIS A 164 1.58 -8.19 8.56
CA HIS A 164 2.27 -9.17 7.72
C HIS A 164 2.05 -10.62 8.20
N ASN A 165 2.01 -11.58 7.28
CA ASN A 165 1.97 -13.00 7.58
C ASN A 165 3.28 -13.66 7.14
N PHE A 166 4.11 -14.05 8.12
CA PHE A 166 5.41 -14.69 7.88
C PHE A 166 5.30 -16.15 7.38
N MET A 167 4.12 -16.78 7.52
CA MET A 167 3.95 -18.20 7.14
C MET A 167 4.01 -18.38 5.62
N PHE A 168 4.59 -19.50 5.18
CA PHE A 168 4.59 -19.91 3.78
C PHE A 168 3.15 -20.11 3.28
N GLY A 169 2.82 -19.50 2.14
CA GLY A 169 1.49 -19.58 1.55
C GLY A 169 1.21 -18.44 0.59
N SER A 170 -0.05 -18.32 0.18
CA SER A 170 -0.54 -17.21 -0.65
C SER A 170 -0.87 -15.97 0.18
N LYS A 171 -1.32 -16.12 1.43
CA LYS A 171 -1.64 -15.02 2.35
C LYS A 171 -0.38 -14.28 2.79
N ARG A 172 -0.33 -12.97 2.52
CA ARG A 172 0.81 -12.08 2.82
C ARG A 172 0.60 -11.19 4.03
N GLY A 173 -0.65 -11.00 4.44
CA GLY A 173 -0.98 -10.22 5.61
C GLY A 173 -2.39 -9.67 5.48
N SER A 174 -2.73 -8.78 6.41
CA SER A 174 -4.02 -8.09 6.41
C SER A 174 -3.83 -6.61 6.68
N PHE A 175 -4.53 -5.78 5.91
CA PHE A 175 -4.73 -4.37 6.21
C PHE A 175 -5.92 -4.23 7.14
N ASP A 176 -5.72 -3.54 8.26
CA ASP A 176 -6.72 -3.28 9.27
C ASP A 176 -6.91 -1.77 9.39
N PHE A 177 -8.13 -1.29 9.18
CA PHE A 177 -8.50 0.11 9.20
C PHE A 177 -9.10 0.46 10.56
N GLU A 178 -8.62 1.57 11.11
CA GLU A 178 -9.21 2.19 12.29
C GLU A 178 -10.21 3.27 11.88
N GLU A 179 -11.02 3.72 12.83
CA GLU A 179 -11.98 4.79 12.61
C GLU A 179 -11.26 6.10 12.26
N PHE A 180 -11.49 6.60 11.04
CA PHE A 180 -10.93 7.85 10.54
C PHE A 180 -11.81 8.47 9.46
N GLU A 181 -11.99 9.78 9.50
CA GLU A 181 -12.75 10.55 8.51
C GLU A 181 -11.90 10.81 7.26
N GLY A 182 -11.64 9.75 6.48
CA GLY A 182 -10.79 9.81 5.30
C GLY A 182 -11.49 10.12 3.96
N GLY A 183 -12.83 10.28 3.98
CA GLY A 183 -13.62 10.46 2.78
C GLY A 183 -13.86 9.16 1.97
N SER A 184 -14.41 9.30 0.76
CA SER A 184 -14.85 8.17 -0.08
C SER A 184 -13.69 7.36 -0.69
N ASP A 185 -12.52 7.96 -0.88
CA ASP A 185 -11.35 7.31 -1.48
C ASP A 185 -10.37 6.74 -0.44
N TRP A 186 -10.72 6.78 0.85
CA TRP A 186 -9.82 6.43 1.94
C TRP A 186 -9.21 5.03 1.83
N ASP A 187 -10.02 4.04 1.42
CA ASP A 187 -9.53 2.67 1.23
C ASP A 187 -8.40 2.62 0.22
N ARG A 188 -8.54 3.32 -0.91
CA ARG A 188 -7.55 3.34 -1.98
C ARG A 188 -6.25 3.98 -1.49
N VAL A 189 -6.37 5.08 -0.73
CA VAL A 189 -5.24 5.78 -0.13
C VAL A 189 -4.44 4.85 0.76
N VAL A 190 -5.09 4.21 1.73
CA VAL A 190 -4.44 3.31 2.69
C VAL A 190 -3.84 2.08 1.99
N LEU A 191 -4.61 1.42 1.12
CA LEU A 191 -4.17 0.19 0.46
C LEU A 191 -3.01 0.45 -0.49
N LEU A 192 -3.11 1.45 -1.37
CA LEU A 192 -2.06 1.73 -2.36
C LEU A 192 -0.78 2.21 -1.69
N SER A 193 -0.87 3.15 -0.75
CA SER A 193 0.31 3.66 -0.04
C SER A 193 0.96 2.61 0.84
N GLY A 194 0.17 1.79 1.55
CA GLY A 194 0.69 0.70 2.36
C GLY A 194 1.37 -0.39 1.53
N LEU A 195 0.79 -0.76 0.38
CA LEU A 195 1.42 -1.68 -0.58
C LEU A 195 2.72 -1.09 -1.16
N ALA A 196 2.74 0.21 -1.47
CA ALA A 196 3.92 0.89 -1.96
C ALA A 196 5.07 0.84 -0.94
N VAL A 197 4.79 1.13 0.33
CA VAL A 197 5.79 1.04 1.42
C VAL A 197 6.25 -0.39 1.63
N LEU A 198 5.33 -1.37 1.64
CA LEU A 198 5.65 -2.78 1.79
C LEU A 198 6.59 -3.27 0.69
N GLU A 199 6.26 -2.98 -0.57
CA GLU A 199 7.08 -3.34 -1.73
C GLU A 199 8.42 -2.60 -1.74
N TYR A 200 8.45 -1.32 -1.36
CA TYR A 200 9.71 -0.59 -1.21
C TYR A 200 10.61 -1.23 -0.16
N MET A 201 10.07 -1.53 1.04
CA MET A 201 10.83 -2.18 2.10
C MET A 201 11.34 -3.56 1.67
N ARG A 202 10.50 -4.37 1.03
CA ARG A 202 10.87 -5.67 0.49
C ARG A 202 12.02 -5.57 -0.53
N LYS A 203 11.94 -4.62 -1.46
CA LYS A 203 12.96 -4.39 -2.50
C LYS A 203 14.27 -3.85 -1.92
N SER A 204 14.21 -2.86 -1.02
CA SER A 204 15.39 -2.29 -0.36
C SER A 204 16.17 -3.30 0.50
N GLN A 205 15.48 -4.32 1.03
CA GLN A 205 16.08 -5.39 1.84
C GLN A 205 16.45 -6.64 1.03
N GLY A 206 16.18 -6.66 -0.28
CA GLY A 206 16.48 -7.79 -1.15
C GLY A 206 15.60 -9.03 -0.94
N TRP A 207 14.42 -8.87 -0.34
CA TRP A 207 13.53 -10.00 -0.03
C TRP A 207 12.67 -10.36 -1.24
N SER A 208 12.44 -11.65 -1.49
CA SER A 208 11.42 -12.13 -2.44
C SER A 208 10.26 -12.73 -1.67
N TRP A 209 9.04 -12.56 -2.21
CA TRP A 209 7.84 -13.20 -1.67
C TRP A 209 7.93 -14.70 -1.63
#